data_AF-A0A3E3DLA7-F1
#
_entry.id   AF-A0A3E3DLA7-F1
#
_cell.length_a   1.000
_cell.length_b   1.000
_cell.length_c   1.000
_cell.angle_alpha   90.00
_cell.angle_beta   90.00
_cell.angle_gamma   90.00
#
_symmetry.space_group_name_H-M   'P 1'
#
loop_
_entity.id
_entity.type
_entity.pdbx_description
1 polymer ?
#
loop_
_entity_poly.entity_id
_entity_poly.type
_entity_poly.pdbx_seq_one_letter_code
_entity_poly.pdbx_strand_id
1 'polypeptide(L)'
;MAFFMDPGAMFLGCLGPSEQKFLVTLIETAAKSGYTRFVEPCAGTFAMANLAVQNGFKPEQIETSDVNMMSTVLGYAITGQSLEPLEIHAQGFSDEELLDPATALYAQLYLRTSKNAGNDYFYQILTDLRLRREEHIESINRQIEVIKNLLGGMSYRPLDMWEHLKEVLDDPHALVIANPPTYFSGYEKFYDTQGKMTWKEPPYELFDPETGHQQFYDLCMDAKALVICYQEKRVGEAVGYTIYARSGTRADLNAYITTNREEEATALANGKKIKRPAESKLQPLDCSMLPRDYVIREDSKVQVIPIKSAEAQYYRELWTHNFVGSSATFNRALLIDGYVAGVFGISKMAADSVFVWYVMKVPHKTYRLGRLCYMLAQNRDFVDTLLDNIEQEKVTKMRTAMLTRYPENKEVRGIMKLVNRVEDKKNGYKLTYEAELVEGRTEQQTLQEWLRRENEWQKNRAKASSKSKDAK
;
A
#
# COMPACT_ATOMS: atom_id res chain seq x y z
N MET A 1 7.05 9.34 13.61
CA MET A 1 7.94 8.19 13.35
C MET A 1 7.93 7.92 11.87
N ALA A 2 9.02 8.25 11.18
CA ALA A 2 9.26 7.76 9.83
C ALA A 2 9.00 6.25 9.83
N PHE A 3 8.20 5.76 8.89
CA PHE A 3 8.09 4.34 8.60
C PHE A 3 9.51 3.83 8.32
N PHE A 4 10.16 3.32 9.36
CA PHE A 4 11.33 2.46 9.23
C PHE A 4 10.78 1.22 8.53
N MET A 5 11.02 1.11 7.22
CA MET A 5 11.12 -0.22 6.64
C MET A 5 12.25 -0.87 7.42
N ASP A 6 11.89 -1.80 8.30
CA ASP A 6 12.83 -2.80 8.79
C ASP A 6 13.61 -3.30 7.56
N PRO A 7 14.94 -3.29 7.56
CA PRO A 7 15.72 -3.96 6.53
C PRO A 7 15.21 -5.39 6.29
N GLY A 8 14.68 -6.05 7.33
CA GLY A 8 13.96 -7.34 7.27
C GLY A 8 12.70 -7.36 6.43
N ALA A 9 11.98 -6.23 6.34
CA ALA A 9 10.82 -6.07 5.47
C ALA A 9 11.20 -5.92 3.99
N MET A 10 12.48 -5.69 3.65
CA MET A 10 12.95 -5.76 2.26
C MET A 10 12.92 -7.18 1.69
N PHE A 11 12.80 -8.20 2.56
CA PHE A 11 12.97 -9.60 2.21
C PHE A 11 11.66 -10.43 2.23
N LEU A 12 10.49 -9.79 2.30
CA LEU A 12 9.19 -10.46 2.22
C LEU A 12 8.54 -10.19 0.86
N GLY A 13 8.52 -11.22 0.02
CA GLY A 13 8.17 -11.18 -1.40
C GLY A 13 6.82 -10.58 -1.80
N CYS A 14 6.67 -10.33 -3.10
CA CYS A 14 5.60 -9.58 -3.75
C CYS A 14 4.17 -10.17 -3.66
N LEU A 15 3.96 -11.27 -2.94
CA LEU A 15 2.66 -11.96 -2.87
C LEU A 15 1.90 -11.59 -1.60
N GLY A 16 0.66 -11.13 -1.76
CA GLY A 16 -0.20 -10.77 -0.64
C GLY A 16 -0.63 -12.00 0.18
N PRO A 17 -1.06 -11.82 1.45
CA PRO A 17 -1.46 -12.93 2.33
C PRO A 17 -2.53 -13.87 1.75
N SER A 18 -3.40 -13.36 0.89
CA SER A 18 -4.44 -14.17 0.23
C SER A 18 -3.91 -15.13 -0.83
N GLU A 19 -2.89 -14.72 -1.58
CA GLU A 19 -2.18 -15.51 -2.57
C GLU A 19 -1.35 -16.59 -1.88
N GLN A 20 -0.59 -16.21 -0.85
CA GLN A 20 0.20 -17.15 -0.06
C GLN A 20 -0.69 -18.25 0.51
N LYS A 21 -1.85 -17.90 1.10
CA LYS A 21 -2.80 -18.91 1.61
C LYS A 21 -3.33 -19.85 0.53
N PHE A 22 -3.50 -19.37 -0.70
CA PHE A 22 -3.91 -20.21 -1.82
C PHE A 22 -2.77 -21.16 -2.24
N LEU A 23 -1.57 -20.62 -2.43
CA LEU A 23 -0.39 -21.39 -2.83
C LEU A 23 0.03 -22.42 -1.78
N VAL A 24 -0.08 -22.10 -0.49
CA VAL A 24 0.19 -23.06 0.60
C VAL A 24 -0.60 -24.35 0.43
N THR A 25 -1.89 -24.26 0.10
CA THR A 25 -2.74 -25.44 -0.11
C THR A 25 -2.26 -26.27 -1.29
N LEU A 26 -1.91 -25.60 -2.40
CA LEU A 26 -1.38 -26.25 -3.61
C LEU A 26 -0.04 -26.94 -3.33
N ILE A 27 0.90 -26.23 -2.71
CA ILE A 27 2.25 -26.71 -2.38
C ILE A 27 2.17 -27.93 -1.44
N GLU A 28 1.39 -27.83 -0.37
CA GLU A 28 1.25 -28.92 0.61
C GLU A 28 0.68 -30.17 -0.03
N THR A 29 -0.34 -30.02 -0.88
CA THR A 29 -0.96 -31.15 -1.57
C THR A 29 -0.03 -31.73 -2.64
N ALA A 30 0.74 -30.88 -3.33
CA ALA A 30 1.72 -31.32 -4.33
C ALA A 30 2.81 -32.18 -3.69
N ALA A 31 3.39 -31.74 -2.56
CA ALA A 31 4.40 -32.51 -1.82
C ALA A 31 3.89 -33.90 -1.42
N LYS A 32 2.62 -33.99 -0.98
CA LYS A 32 1.96 -35.28 -0.64
C LYS A 32 1.62 -36.13 -1.86
N SER A 33 1.48 -35.51 -3.03
CA SER A 33 1.08 -36.16 -4.28
C SER A 33 2.26 -36.62 -5.14
N GLY A 34 3.48 -36.61 -4.60
CA GLY A 34 4.67 -37.15 -5.26
C GLY A 34 5.49 -36.13 -6.05
N TYR A 35 5.26 -34.83 -5.87
CA TYR A 35 6.20 -33.81 -6.33
C TYR A 35 7.43 -33.82 -5.43
N THR A 36 8.61 -33.99 -6.03
CA THR A 36 9.87 -34.14 -5.29
C THR A 36 10.88 -33.05 -5.59
N ARG A 37 10.57 -32.15 -6.53
CA ARG A 37 11.42 -31.04 -6.95
C ARG A 37 10.59 -29.76 -6.99
N PHE A 38 11.03 -28.74 -6.26
CA PHE A 38 10.39 -27.43 -6.22
C PHE A 38 11.32 -26.40 -6.82
N VAL A 39 10.85 -25.65 -7.81
CA VAL A 39 11.67 -24.73 -8.59
C VAL A 39 11.10 -23.32 -8.50
N GLU A 40 11.91 -22.38 -8.01
CA GLU A 40 11.59 -20.95 -7.92
C GLU A 40 12.57 -20.13 -8.78
N PRO A 41 12.29 -19.95 -10.09
CA PRO A 41 12.97 -18.95 -10.88
C PRO A 41 12.48 -17.54 -10.50
N CYS A 42 13.34 -16.53 -10.65
CA CYS A 42 13.09 -15.17 -10.15
C CYS A 42 12.82 -15.16 -8.64
N ALA A 43 13.69 -15.84 -7.88
CA ALA A 43 13.49 -16.11 -6.47
C ALA A 43 13.36 -14.84 -5.61
N GLY A 44 13.97 -13.73 -6.02
CA GLY A 44 13.91 -12.45 -5.32
C GLY A 44 14.41 -12.56 -3.88
N THR A 45 13.49 -12.82 -2.97
CA THR A 45 13.74 -12.94 -1.52
C THR A 45 13.39 -14.33 -0.97
N PHE A 46 13.27 -15.33 -1.86
CA PHE A 46 13.02 -16.74 -1.53
C PHE A 46 11.67 -16.98 -0.85
N ALA A 47 10.66 -16.20 -1.24
CA ALA A 47 9.34 -16.28 -0.63
C ALA A 47 8.66 -17.63 -0.92
N MET A 48 8.78 -18.17 -2.15
CA MET A 48 8.15 -19.44 -2.49
C MET A 48 8.94 -20.63 -1.94
N ALA A 49 10.27 -20.59 -1.96
CA ALA A 49 11.12 -21.56 -1.27
C ALA A 49 10.77 -21.67 0.22
N ASN A 50 10.59 -20.53 0.90
CA ASN A 50 10.17 -20.49 2.30
C ASN A 50 8.79 -21.16 2.50
N LEU A 51 7.80 -20.79 1.67
CA LEU A 51 6.49 -21.47 1.71
C LEU A 51 6.60 -22.97 1.41
N ALA A 52 7.46 -23.38 0.48
CA ALA A 52 7.64 -24.77 0.11
C ALA A 52 8.18 -25.61 1.29
N VAL A 53 9.23 -25.14 1.94
CA VAL A 53 9.83 -25.84 3.09
C VAL A 53 8.86 -25.93 4.26
N GLN A 54 8.16 -24.84 4.56
CA GLN A 54 7.17 -24.82 5.64
C GLN A 54 5.97 -25.74 5.39
N ASN A 55 5.74 -26.16 4.15
CA ASN A 55 4.54 -26.91 3.74
C ASN A 55 4.87 -28.26 3.08
N GLY A 56 6.03 -28.84 3.38
CA GLY A 56 6.27 -30.28 3.17
C GLY A 56 7.40 -30.64 2.21
N PHE A 57 7.99 -29.67 1.49
CA PHE A 57 9.25 -29.91 0.80
C PHE A 57 10.43 -29.84 1.78
N LYS A 58 11.50 -30.57 1.49
CA LYS A 58 12.77 -30.43 2.19
C LYS A 58 13.64 -29.40 1.48
N PRO A 59 14.56 -28.70 2.18
CA PRO A 59 15.47 -27.75 1.55
C PRO A 59 16.22 -28.34 0.34
N GLU A 60 16.66 -29.60 0.40
CA GLU A 60 17.40 -30.26 -0.70
C GLU A 60 16.56 -30.51 -1.95
N GLN A 61 15.24 -30.34 -1.86
CA GLN A 61 14.30 -30.45 -2.98
C GLN A 61 14.03 -29.09 -3.64
N ILE A 62 14.59 -28.01 -3.10
CA ILE A 62 14.37 -26.64 -3.57
C ILE A 62 15.51 -26.23 -4.50
N GLU A 63 15.14 -25.76 -5.69
CA GLU A 63 16.05 -25.16 -6.66
C GLU A 63 15.60 -23.72 -6.96
N THR A 64 16.52 -22.78 -6.82
CA THR A 64 16.21 -21.36 -6.98
C THR A 64 17.20 -20.69 -7.92
N SER A 65 16.71 -19.70 -8.67
CA SER A 65 17.58 -18.84 -9.46
C SER A 65 17.09 -17.41 -9.51
N ASP A 66 18.03 -16.49 -9.69
CA ASP A 66 17.76 -15.10 -9.98
C ASP A 66 18.90 -14.51 -10.79
N VAL A 67 18.69 -13.32 -11.33
CA VAL A 67 19.68 -12.54 -12.08
C VAL A 67 20.09 -11.29 -11.30
N ASN A 68 19.44 -11.01 -10.17
CA ASN A 68 19.75 -9.85 -9.36
C ASN A 68 20.90 -10.07 -8.37
N MET A 69 21.74 -9.06 -8.19
CA MET A 69 22.85 -9.07 -7.23
C MET A 69 22.39 -9.33 -5.80
N MET A 70 21.31 -8.70 -5.35
CA MET A 70 20.80 -8.83 -3.98
C MET A 70 20.39 -10.28 -3.69
N SER A 71 19.57 -10.84 -4.58
CA SER A 71 19.12 -12.23 -4.52
C SER A 71 20.28 -13.21 -4.61
N THR A 72 21.30 -12.87 -5.41
CA THR A 72 22.52 -13.68 -5.57
C THR A 72 23.38 -13.70 -4.30
N VAL A 73 23.65 -12.54 -3.71
CA VAL A 73 24.38 -12.46 -2.44
C VAL A 73 23.64 -13.23 -1.35
N LEU A 74 22.32 -13.06 -1.25
CA LEU A 74 21.51 -13.78 -0.27
C LEU A 74 21.47 -15.30 -0.53
N GLY A 75 21.28 -15.72 -1.78
CA GLY A 75 21.31 -17.13 -2.18
C GLY A 75 22.65 -17.79 -1.89
N TYR A 76 23.76 -17.09 -2.14
CA TYR A 76 25.11 -17.57 -1.83
C TYR A 76 25.32 -17.68 -0.31
N ALA A 77 24.85 -16.70 0.45
CA ALA A 77 24.94 -16.73 1.92
C ALA A 77 24.16 -17.92 2.53
N ILE A 78 22.96 -18.20 2.03
CA ILE A 78 22.12 -19.33 2.48
C ILE A 78 22.78 -20.67 2.12
N THR A 79 23.33 -20.77 0.91
CA THR A 79 23.92 -22.02 0.39
C THR A 79 25.40 -22.20 0.73
N GLY A 80 26.02 -21.23 1.42
CA GLY A 80 27.43 -21.29 1.84
C GLY A 80 28.43 -21.10 0.70
N GLN A 81 28.03 -20.46 -0.41
CA GLN A 81 28.90 -20.17 -1.55
C GLN A 81 29.77 -18.92 -1.30
N SER A 82 30.98 -18.90 -1.86
CA SER A 82 31.86 -17.73 -1.82
C SER A 82 31.34 -16.61 -2.73
N LEU A 83 31.40 -15.35 -2.28
CA LEU A 83 31.06 -14.19 -3.10
C LEU A 83 32.17 -13.78 -4.07
N GLU A 84 33.40 -14.31 -3.93
CA GLU A 84 34.54 -13.96 -4.81
C GLU A 84 34.22 -14.02 -6.32
N PRO A 85 33.54 -15.06 -6.85
CA PRO A 85 33.26 -15.15 -8.28
C PRO A 85 32.29 -14.08 -8.80
N LEU A 86 31.58 -13.39 -7.90
CA LEU A 86 30.65 -12.33 -8.26
C LEU A 86 31.35 -11.01 -8.56
N GLU A 87 32.65 -10.86 -8.24
CA GLU A 87 33.47 -9.68 -8.55
C GLU A 87 32.74 -8.36 -8.17
N ILE A 88 32.22 -8.29 -6.94
CA ILE A 88 31.43 -7.17 -6.44
C ILE A 88 32.36 -5.99 -6.13
N HIS A 89 32.07 -4.83 -6.71
CA HIS A 89 32.75 -3.58 -6.43
C HIS A 89 31.73 -2.52 -6.03
N ALA A 90 32.00 -1.76 -4.95
CA ALA A 90 31.10 -0.74 -4.45
C ALA A 90 31.85 0.51 -3.99
N GLN A 91 31.39 1.69 -4.41
CA GLN A 91 32.00 2.96 -4.03
C GLN A 91 31.97 3.16 -2.52
N GLY A 92 33.14 3.37 -1.92
CA GLY A 92 33.27 3.58 -0.47
C GLY A 92 33.34 2.29 0.33
N PHE A 93 33.47 1.14 -0.33
CA PHE A 93 33.73 -0.16 0.29
C PHE A 93 34.95 -0.81 -0.35
N SER A 94 35.69 -1.64 0.39
CA SER A 94 36.77 -2.48 -0.13
C SER A 94 36.23 -3.78 -0.73
N ASP A 95 36.93 -4.35 -1.71
CA ASP A 95 36.52 -5.64 -2.29
C ASP A 95 36.54 -6.77 -1.23
N GLU A 96 37.49 -6.71 -0.29
CA GLU A 96 37.61 -7.67 0.82
C GLU A 96 36.37 -7.66 1.74
N GLU A 97 35.87 -6.48 2.12
CA GLU A 97 34.70 -6.41 2.99
C GLU A 97 33.40 -6.79 2.26
N LEU A 98 33.36 -6.65 0.93
CA LEU A 98 32.23 -7.09 0.10
C LEU A 98 32.15 -8.61 -0.07
N LEU A 99 33.14 -9.37 0.41
CA LEU A 99 33.06 -10.82 0.53
C LEU A 99 32.18 -11.27 1.70
N ASP A 100 31.88 -10.38 2.65
CA ASP A 100 30.87 -10.63 3.69
C ASP A 100 29.45 -10.33 3.14
N PRO A 101 28.53 -11.31 3.13
CA PRO A 101 27.20 -11.11 2.55
C PRO A 101 26.39 -9.99 3.18
N ALA A 102 26.45 -9.82 4.51
CA ALA A 102 25.71 -8.74 5.15
C ALA A 102 26.26 -7.37 4.79
N THR A 103 27.58 -7.23 4.68
CA THR A 103 28.25 -6.02 4.23
C THR A 103 27.92 -5.70 2.77
N ALA A 104 27.90 -6.68 1.87
CA ALA A 104 27.49 -6.49 0.49
C ALA A 104 26.02 -6.04 0.36
N LEU A 105 25.09 -6.66 1.11
CA LEU A 105 23.69 -6.24 1.15
C LEU A 105 23.51 -4.84 1.76
N TYR A 106 24.26 -4.53 2.81
CA TYR A 106 24.30 -3.19 3.40
C TYR A 106 24.80 -2.14 2.40
N ALA A 107 25.88 -2.43 1.67
CA ALA A 107 26.44 -1.55 0.64
C ALA A 107 25.40 -1.25 -0.46
N GLN A 108 24.68 -2.28 -0.92
CA GLN A 108 23.60 -2.13 -1.90
C GLN A 108 22.51 -1.17 -1.39
N LEU A 109 22.04 -1.38 -0.15
CA LEU A 109 21.02 -0.54 0.48
C LEU A 109 21.50 0.91 0.62
N TYR A 110 22.72 1.10 1.12
CA TYR A 110 23.32 2.41 1.34
C TYR A 110 23.45 3.20 0.03
N LEU A 111 24.03 2.58 -1.00
CA LEU A 111 24.28 3.22 -2.28
C LEU A 111 22.98 3.52 -3.04
N ARG A 112 22.00 2.62 -3.01
CA ARG A 112 20.66 2.88 -3.57
C ARG A 112 19.97 4.05 -2.85
N THR A 113 20.07 4.10 -1.52
CA THR A 113 19.46 5.20 -0.74
C THR A 113 20.11 6.54 -1.06
N SER A 114 21.42 6.55 -1.30
CA SER A 114 22.18 7.77 -1.61
C SER A 114 21.67 8.54 -2.83
N LYS A 115 21.06 7.84 -3.81
CA LYS A 115 20.44 8.44 -5.02
C LYS A 115 19.37 9.49 -4.68
N ASN A 116 18.63 9.27 -3.59
CA ASN A 116 17.50 10.11 -3.21
C ASN A 116 17.83 11.06 -2.04
N ALA A 117 19.09 11.14 -1.61
CA ALA A 117 19.51 11.92 -0.44
C ALA A 117 19.34 13.44 -0.57
N GLY A 118 18.95 13.96 -1.74
CA GLY A 118 18.51 15.35 -1.91
C GLY A 118 17.13 15.63 -1.28
N ASN A 119 16.43 14.61 -0.80
CA ASN A 119 15.19 14.71 -0.02
C ASN A 119 15.49 14.46 1.47
N ASP A 120 15.04 15.37 2.35
CA ASP A 120 15.21 15.29 3.81
C ASP A 120 14.92 13.89 4.38
N TYR A 121 13.86 13.23 3.92
CA TYR A 121 13.50 11.88 4.38
C TYR A 121 14.61 10.87 4.11
N PHE A 122 15.12 10.82 2.87
CA PHE A 122 16.18 9.89 2.49
C PHE A 122 17.55 10.33 3.03
N TYR A 123 17.77 11.63 3.24
CA TYR A 123 18.95 12.14 3.92
C TYR A 123 19.04 11.63 5.37
N GLN A 124 17.92 11.63 6.10
CA GLN A 124 17.87 11.08 7.45
C GLN A 124 18.13 9.56 7.46
N ILE A 125 17.55 8.81 6.51
CA ILE A 125 17.83 7.37 6.37
C ILE A 125 19.32 7.14 6.06
N LEU A 126 19.91 7.91 5.14
CA LEU A 126 21.33 7.75 4.79
C LEU A 126 22.24 8.09 5.98
N THR A 127 21.89 9.13 6.75
CA THR A 127 22.60 9.50 7.98
C THR A 127 22.52 8.37 9.00
N ASP A 128 21.35 7.78 9.16
CA ASP A 128 21.12 6.65 10.05
C ASP A 128 21.94 5.41 9.67
N LEU A 129 21.88 5.00 8.38
CA LEU A 129 22.67 3.90 7.86
C LEU A 129 24.15 4.14 8.13
N ARG A 130 24.65 5.36 7.86
CA ARG A 130 26.06 5.72 8.09
C ARG A 130 26.47 5.67 9.55
N LEU A 131 25.66 6.23 10.46
CA LEU A 131 26.00 6.33 11.89
C LEU A 131 25.87 5.00 12.63
N ARG A 132 24.95 4.14 12.19
CA ARG A 132 24.63 2.85 12.81
C ARG A 132 25.01 1.67 11.93
N ARG A 133 26.07 1.84 11.12
CA ARG A 133 26.55 0.84 10.14
C ARG A 133 26.66 -0.56 10.74
N GLU A 134 27.37 -0.70 11.86
CA GLU A 134 27.61 -2.00 12.49
C GLU A 134 26.31 -2.65 12.98
N GLU A 135 25.40 -1.88 13.58
CA GLU A 135 24.09 -2.38 14.02
C GLU A 135 23.25 -2.90 12.85
N HIS A 136 23.31 -2.20 11.70
CA HIS A 136 22.59 -2.61 10.48
C HIS A 136 23.19 -3.89 9.89
N ILE A 137 24.52 -3.99 9.80
CA ILE A 137 25.20 -5.20 9.32
C ILE A 137 24.91 -6.40 10.24
N GLU A 138 24.97 -6.22 11.55
CA GLU A 138 24.61 -7.26 12.53
C GLU A 138 23.13 -7.68 12.40
N SER A 139 22.23 -6.73 12.17
CA SER A 139 20.81 -7.01 11.91
C SER A 139 20.63 -7.85 10.65
N ILE A 140 21.30 -7.49 9.54
CA ILE A 140 21.26 -8.24 8.28
C ILE A 140 21.82 -9.65 8.49
N ASN A 141 22.96 -9.80 9.17
CA ASN A 141 23.53 -11.11 9.49
C ASN A 141 22.56 -12.01 10.27
N ARG A 142 21.88 -11.47 11.28
CA ARG A 142 20.85 -12.24 12.01
C ARG A 142 19.72 -12.70 11.10
N GLN A 143 19.30 -11.88 10.14
CA GLN A 143 18.25 -12.24 9.19
C GLN A 143 18.71 -13.31 8.19
N ILE A 144 19.94 -13.21 7.68
CA ILE A 144 20.57 -14.24 6.84
C ILE A 144 20.58 -15.58 7.59
N GLU A 145 21.03 -15.59 8.86
CA GLU A 145 21.08 -16.81 9.66
C GLU A 145 19.68 -17.41 9.90
N VAL A 146 18.65 -16.60 10.11
CA VAL A 146 17.26 -17.10 10.22
C VAL A 146 16.83 -17.79 8.92
N ILE A 147 17.08 -17.19 7.76
CA ILE A 147 16.71 -17.77 6.47
C ILE A 147 17.55 -19.01 6.17
N LYS A 148 18.85 -18.97 6.48
CA LYS A 148 19.77 -20.10 6.32
C LYS A 148 19.38 -21.30 7.17
N ASN A 149 18.90 -21.10 8.39
CA ASN A 149 18.38 -22.19 9.22
C ASN A 149 17.13 -22.84 8.62
N LEU A 150 16.35 -22.11 7.83
CA LEU A 150 15.14 -22.62 7.20
C LEU A 150 15.42 -23.27 5.83
N LEU A 151 16.26 -22.62 5.02
CA LEU A 151 16.49 -22.97 3.61
C LEU A 151 17.85 -23.64 3.37
N GLY A 152 18.66 -23.82 4.41
CA GLY A 152 19.95 -24.51 4.33
C GLY A 152 19.78 -25.90 3.76
N GLY A 153 20.41 -26.17 2.62
CA GLY A 153 20.24 -27.39 1.82
C GLY A 153 19.66 -27.15 0.43
N MET A 154 19.02 -25.99 0.19
CA MET A 154 18.57 -25.61 -1.16
C MET A 154 19.74 -25.37 -2.11
N SER A 155 19.46 -25.39 -3.41
CA SER A 155 20.39 -24.95 -4.43
C SER A 155 20.03 -23.56 -4.96
N TYR A 156 21.06 -22.76 -5.25
CA TYR A 156 20.93 -21.42 -5.82
C TYR A 156 21.93 -21.21 -6.95
N ARG A 157 21.46 -20.61 -8.06
CA ARG A 157 22.31 -20.21 -9.19
C ARG A 157 21.97 -18.79 -9.67
N PRO A 158 22.98 -17.95 -10.02
CA PRO A 158 22.74 -16.72 -10.75
C PRO A 158 22.42 -17.07 -12.21
N LEU A 159 21.14 -17.33 -12.50
CA LEU A 159 20.69 -17.92 -13.76
C LEU A 159 19.36 -17.30 -14.20
N ASP A 160 19.31 -16.95 -15.47
CA ASP A 160 18.12 -16.47 -16.16
C ASP A 160 16.95 -17.47 -16.05
N MET A 161 15.73 -16.94 -15.92
CA MET A 161 14.54 -17.76 -15.72
C MET A 161 14.28 -18.69 -16.91
N TRP A 162 14.54 -18.26 -18.15
CA TRP A 162 14.28 -19.04 -19.35
C TRP A 162 15.21 -20.24 -19.44
N GLU A 163 16.48 -20.05 -19.09
CA GLU A 163 17.45 -21.15 -19.01
C GLU A 163 17.09 -22.13 -17.89
N HIS A 164 16.69 -21.63 -16.71
CA HIS A 164 16.25 -22.50 -15.62
C HIS A 164 15.00 -23.33 -16.02
N LEU A 165 14.03 -22.71 -16.70
CA LEU A 165 12.84 -23.42 -17.18
C LEU A 165 13.20 -24.54 -18.15
N LYS A 166 14.08 -24.29 -19.13
CA LYS A 166 14.51 -25.31 -20.11
C LYS A 166 15.08 -26.57 -19.45
N GLU A 167 15.73 -26.45 -18.29
CA GLU A 167 16.31 -27.58 -17.56
C GLU A 167 15.27 -28.43 -16.79
N VAL A 168 14.10 -27.87 -16.47
CA VAL A 168 13.15 -28.49 -15.52
C VAL A 168 11.83 -28.91 -16.13
N LEU A 169 11.43 -28.37 -17.28
CA LEU A 169 10.10 -28.56 -17.85
C LEU A 169 9.78 -30.02 -18.25
N ASP A 170 10.80 -30.84 -18.48
CA ASP A 170 10.66 -32.27 -18.80
C ASP A 170 10.50 -33.19 -17.58
N ASP A 171 10.58 -32.66 -16.36
CA ASP A 171 10.44 -33.43 -15.12
C ASP A 171 8.97 -33.45 -14.65
N PRO A 172 8.27 -34.61 -14.67
CA PRO A 172 6.89 -34.71 -14.22
C PRO A 172 6.71 -34.51 -12.70
N HIS A 173 7.79 -34.57 -11.92
CA HIS A 173 7.78 -34.37 -10.47
C HIS A 173 8.23 -32.97 -10.05
N ALA A 174 8.46 -32.07 -11.01
CA ALA A 174 8.81 -30.68 -10.77
C ALA A 174 7.57 -29.78 -10.63
N LEU A 175 7.52 -29.04 -9.53
CA LEU A 175 6.61 -27.92 -9.31
C LEU A 175 7.39 -26.62 -9.49
N VAL A 176 7.13 -25.90 -10.56
CA VAL A 176 7.72 -24.60 -10.87
C VAL A 176 6.75 -23.50 -10.44
N ILE A 177 7.20 -22.57 -9.60
CA ILE A 177 6.44 -21.37 -9.25
C ILE A 177 7.26 -20.14 -9.63
N ALA A 178 6.85 -19.49 -10.72
CA ALA A 178 7.53 -18.32 -11.28
C ALA A 178 6.79 -17.02 -10.94
N ASN A 179 7.54 -16.03 -10.48
CA ASN A 179 7.05 -14.67 -10.18
C ASN A 179 7.82 -13.63 -11.02
N PRO A 180 7.64 -13.60 -12.35
CA PRO A 180 8.34 -12.64 -13.20
C PRO A 180 7.93 -11.19 -12.89
N PRO A 181 8.73 -10.19 -13.31
CA PRO A 181 8.40 -8.78 -13.13
C PRO A 181 7.01 -8.41 -13.67
N THR A 182 6.29 -7.53 -12.95
CA THR A 182 4.95 -7.06 -13.37
C THR A 182 4.94 -5.69 -14.06
N TYR A 183 6.12 -5.12 -14.33
CA TYR A 183 6.34 -3.92 -15.14
C TYR A 183 7.74 -3.95 -15.74
N PHE A 184 7.89 -3.36 -16.93
CA PHE A 184 9.15 -3.40 -17.68
C PHE A 184 10.30 -2.71 -16.92
N SER A 185 11.43 -3.41 -16.89
CA SER A 185 12.65 -3.07 -16.16
C SER A 185 12.43 -2.78 -14.67
N GLY A 186 11.59 -3.59 -14.02
CA GLY A 186 11.16 -3.31 -12.65
C GLY A 186 12.23 -3.47 -11.59
N TYR A 187 13.05 -4.52 -11.71
CA TYR A 187 14.12 -4.82 -10.76
C TYR A 187 15.34 -3.93 -11.01
N GLU A 188 15.67 -3.66 -12.27
CA GLU A 188 16.76 -2.78 -12.69
C GLU A 188 16.57 -1.39 -12.10
N LYS A 189 15.34 -0.85 -12.15
CA LYS A 189 15.02 0.44 -11.52
C LYS A 189 15.04 0.39 -9.99
N PHE A 190 14.60 -0.73 -9.40
CA PHE A 190 14.49 -0.87 -7.95
C PHE A 190 15.84 -1.06 -7.26
N TYR A 191 16.81 -1.70 -7.93
CA TYR A 191 18.14 -1.97 -7.41
C TYR A 191 19.24 -1.03 -7.96
N ASP A 192 18.86 -0.07 -8.82
CA ASP A 192 19.75 0.92 -9.42
C ASP A 192 20.53 1.75 -8.38
N THR A 193 21.85 1.59 -8.39
CA THR A 193 22.82 2.35 -7.57
C THR A 193 23.48 3.49 -8.36
N GLN A 194 23.04 3.77 -9.60
CA GLN A 194 23.65 4.70 -10.55
C GLN A 194 25.11 4.37 -10.88
N GLY A 195 25.41 3.08 -11.00
CA GLY A 195 26.76 2.57 -11.29
C GLY A 195 27.73 2.64 -10.11
N LYS A 196 27.28 3.00 -8.91
CA LYS A 196 28.13 3.03 -7.71
C LYS A 196 28.43 1.64 -7.16
N MET A 197 27.66 0.63 -7.56
CA MET A 197 27.89 -0.76 -7.25
C MET A 197 27.78 -1.58 -8.53
N THR A 198 28.77 -2.42 -8.79
CA THR A 198 28.86 -3.30 -9.94
C THR A 198 29.22 -4.70 -9.48
N TRP A 199 28.93 -5.69 -10.31
CA TRP A 199 29.25 -7.10 -10.08
C TRP A 199 29.28 -7.81 -11.43
N LYS A 200 29.78 -9.03 -11.46
CA LYS A 200 29.76 -9.93 -12.61
C LYS A 200 28.35 -10.48 -12.82
N GLU A 201 27.52 -9.66 -13.46
CA GLU A 201 26.14 -9.99 -13.77
C GLU A 201 26.06 -11.21 -14.74
N PRO A 202 25.19 -12.20 -14.49
CA PRO A 202 24.98 -13.30 -15.41
C PRO A 202 24.33 -12.79 -16.70
N PRO A 203 24.46 -13.49 -17.84
CA PRO A 203 23.65 -13.19 -19.02
C PRO A 203 22.17 -13.48 -18.74
N TYR A 204 21.28 -12.57 -19.12
CA TYR A 204 19.83 -12.73 -18.96
C TYR A 204 19.04 -11.92 -19.98
N GLU A 205 17.76 -12.27 -20.11
CA GLU A 205 16.82 -11.53 -20.95
C GLU A 205 15.84 -10.74 -20.09
N LEU A 206 15.58 -9.49 -20.48
CA LEU A 206 14.59 -8.67 -19.79
C LEU A 206 13.19 -9.22 -20.04
N PHE A 207 12.47 -9.53 -18.96
CA PHE A 207 11.07 -9.93 -19.06
C PHE A 207 10.18 -8.72 -19.34
N ASP A 208 9.51 -8.74 -20.50
CA ASP A 208 8.48 -7.77 -20.85
C ASP A 208 7.10 -8.28 -20.44
N PRO A 209 6.39 -7.67 -19.48
CA PRO A 209 5.07 -8.15 -19.07
C PRO A 209 4.03 -8.13 -20.18
N GLU A 210 4.17 -7.29 -21.21
CA GLU A 210 3.23 -7.23 -22.34
C GLU A 210 3.29 -8.52 -23.18
N THR A 211 4.50 -9.03 -23.44
CA THR A 211 4.74 -10.16 -24.36
C THR A 211 5.27 -11.44 -23.67
N GLY A 212 6.06 -11.29 -22.61
CA GLY A 212 6.75 -12.35 -21.89
C GLY A 212 5.85 -13.37 -21.23
N HIS A 213 4.64 -13.01 -20.78
CA HIS A 213 3.68 -14.00 -20.28
C HIS A 213 3.17 -14.94 -21.39
N GLN A 214 3.05 -14.44 -22.62
CA GLN A 214 2.70 -15.29 -23.76
C GLN A 214 3.86 -16.23 -24.08
N GLN A 215 5.09 -15.70 -24.19
CA GLN A 215 6.30 -16.50 -24.41
C GLN A 215 6.49 -17.57 -23.31
N PHE A 216 6.19 -17.23 -22.06
CA PHE A 216 6.24 -18.14 -20.92
C PHE A 216 5.31 -19.33 -21.11
N TYR A 217 4.05 -19.09 -21.47
CA TYR A 217 3.10 -20.17 -21.68
C TYR A 217 3.31 -20.92 -22.99
N ASP A 218 3.78 -20.26 -24.05
CA ASP A 218 4.18 -20.94 -25.28
C ASP A 218 5.27 -21.99 -25.01
N LEU A 219 6.17 -21.72 -24.06
CA LEU A 219 7.18 -22.68 -23.60
C LEU A 219 6.62 -23.77 -22.67
N CYS A 220 5.70 -23.40 -21.77
CA CYS A 220 5.30 -24.26 -20.65
C CYS A 220 4.03 -25.08 -20.88
N MET A 221 3.20 -24.76 -21.88
CA MET A 221 1.84 -25.31 -21.98
C MET A 221 1.80 -26.84 -22.06
N ASP A 222 2.70 -27.44 -22.85
CA ASP A 222 2.76 -28.90 -23.03
C ASP A 222 3.85 -29.57 -22.17
N ALA A 223 4.42 -28.83 -21.21
CA ALA A 223 5.47 -29.33 -20.33
C ALA A 223 4.96 -30.39 -19.35
N LYS A 224 5.85 -31.31 -18.95
CA LYS A 224 5.57 -32.33 -17.95
C LYS A 224 5.58 -31.75 -16.54
N ALA A 225 6.42 -30.75 -16.29
CA ALA A 225 6.43 -30.03 -15.02
C ALA A 225 5.11 -29.28 -14.79
N LEU A 226 4.70 -29.17 -13.53
CA LEU A 226 3.58 -28.29 -13.16
C LEU A 226 4.10 -26.88 -13.01
N VAL A 227 3.59 -25.98 -13.84
CA VAL A 227 4.02 -24.58 -13.83
C VAL A 227 2.91 -23.71 -13.28
N ILE A 228 3.28 -22.85 -12.33
CA ILE A 228 2.43 -21.84 -11.70
C ILE A 228 3.10 -20.48 -11.93
N CYS A 229 2.33 -19.50 -12.42
CA CYS A 229 2.84 -18.16 -12.72
C CYS A 229 1.95 -17.06 -12.14
N TYR A 230 2.57 -16.10 -11.44
CA TYR A 230 1.93 -14.86 -11.01
C TYR A 230 1.89 -13.83 -12.13
N GLN A 231 0.76 -13.14 -12.29
CA GLN A 231 0.59 -12.08 -13.28
C GLN A 231 -0.19 -10.90 -12.71
N GLU A 232 0.13 -9.69 -13.16
CA GLU A 232 -0.75 -8.53 -13.03
C GLU A 232 -1.22 -8.07 -14.41
N LYS A 233 -2.52 -8.24 -14.69
CA LYS A 233 -3.13 -8.03 -16.01
C LYS A 233 -4.48 -7.37 -15.89
N ARG A 234 -5.00 -6.80 -16.99
CA ARG A 234 -6.39 -6.35 -17.02
C ARG A 234 -7.33 -7.55 -17.06
N VAL A 235 -8.63 -7.29 -16.94
CA VAL A 235 -9.66 -8.33 -17.07
C VAL A 235 -9.56 -8.95 -18.47
N GLY A 236 -9.41 -10.28 -18.52
CA GLY A 236 -9.37 -11.04 -19.78
C GLY A 236 -7.99 -11.12 -20.45
N GLU A 237 -6.95 -10.52 -19.88
CA GLU A 237 -5.59 -10.49 -20.48
C GLU A 237 -4.59 -11.46 -19.80
N ALA A 238 -5.01 -12.20 -18.78
CA ALA A 238 -4.17 -13.22 -18.16
C ALA A 238 -3.93 -14.38 -19.12
N VAL A 239 -2.68 -14.85 -19.22
CA VAL A 239 -2.29 -15.97 -20.10
C VAL A 239 -2.23 -17.27 -19.30
N GLY A 240 -2.56 -18.41 -19.92
CA GLY A 240 -2.64 -19.71 -19.24
C GLY A 240 -3.94 -19.87 -18.44
N TYR A 241 -4.07 -21.00 -17.74
CA TYR A 241 -5.30 -21.32 -17.02
C TYR A 241 -5.36 -20.62 -15.66
N THR A 242 -6.34 -19.75 -15.45
CA THR A 242 -6.48 -18.99 -14.20
C THR A 242 -7.10 -19.85 -13.11
N ILE A 243 -6.36 -20.04 -12.01
CA ILE A 243 -6.80 -20.80 -10.83
C ILE A 243 -7.03 -19.91 -9.60
N TYR A 244 -6.47 -18.69 -9.60
CA TYR A 244 -6.76 -17.67 -8.58
C TYR A 244 -6.80 -16.27 -9.16
N ALA A 245 -7.66 -15.41 -8.61
CA ALA A 245 -7.71 -13.99 -8.95
C ALA A 245 -8.08 -13.09 -7.75
N ARG A 246 -7.55 -11.87 -7.72
CA ARG A 246 -8.00 -10.77 -6.85
C ARG A 246 -7.87 -9.42 -7.52
N SER A 247 -8.56 -8.41 -6.97
CA SER A 247 -8.30 -7.02 -7.35
C SER A 247 -6.84 -6.67 -7.09
N GLY A 248 -6.19 -6.05 -8.07
CA GLY A 248 -4.82 -5.56 -7.96
C GLY A 248 -4.73 -4.33 -7.08
N THR A 249 -3.50 -3.93 -6.77
CA THR A 249 -3.19 -2.68 -6.04
C THR A 249 -3.08 -1.48 -6.98
N ARG A 250 -2.77 -1.74 -8.26
CA ARG A 250 -2.72 -0.74 -9.33
C ARG A 250 -4.10 -0.60 -9.99
N ALA A 251 -4.48 0.63 -10.33
CA ALA A 251 -5.74 0.90 -11.01
C ALA A 251 -5.85 0.06 -12.29
N ASP A 252 -7.05 -0.51 -12.51
CA ASP A 252 -7.41 -1.32 -13.69
C ASP A 252 -6.65 -2.65 -13.87
N LEU A 253 -5.80 -3.04 -12.91
CA LEU A 253 -5.11 -4.33 -12.92
C LEU A 253 -5.66 -5.27 -11.84
N ASN A 254 -5.66 -6.56 -12.16
CA ASN A 254 -5.93 -7.65 -11.24
C ASN A 254 -4.68 -8.50 -11.08
N ALA A 255 -4.56 -9.14 -9.92
CA ALA A 255 -3.53 -10.12 -9.66
C ALA A 255 -4.08 -11.53 -9.91
N TYR A 256 -3.36 -12.32 -10.69
CA TYR A 256 -3.74 -13.67 -11.11
C TYR A 256 -2.66 -14.68 -10.74
N ILE A 257 -3.08 -15.90 -10.42
CA ILE A 257 -2.21 -17.07 -10.44
C ILE A 257 -2.75 -18.00 -11.52
N THR A 258 -1.86 -18.38 -12.41
CA THR A 258 -2.15 -19.11 -13.64
C THR A 258 -1.33 -20.39 -13.69
N THR A 259 -1.74 -21.36 -14.49
CA THR A 259 -1.04 -22.64 -14.65
C THR A 259 -1.08 -23.17 -16.08
N ASN A 260 -0.16 -24.08 -16.42
CA ASN A 260 -0.19 -24.84 -17.68
C ASN A 260 -1.17 -26.02 -17.62
N ARG A 261 -1.45 -26.59 -16.44
CA ARG A 261 -2.30 -27.79 -16.27
C ARG A 261 -3.45 -27.51 -15.30
N GLU A 262 -4.59 -27.06 -15.85
CA GLU A 262 -5.71 -26.53 -15.07
C GLU A 262 -6.30 -27.53 -14.07
N GLU A 263 -6.67 -28.72 -14.55
CA GLU A 263 -7.39 -29.72 -13.75
C GLU A 263 -6.55 -30.16 -12.56
N GLU A 264 -5.27 -30.46 -12.80
CA GLU A 264 -4.32 -30.88 -11.79
C GLU A 264 -4.04 -29.79 -10.76
N ALA A 265 -3.68 -28.58 -11.19
CA ALA A 265 -3.41 -27.49 -10.25
C ALA A 265 -4.65 -27.11 -9.43
N THR A 266 -5.84 -27.16 -10.04
CA THR A 266 -7.12 -26.90 -9.36
C THR A 266 -7.39 -27.97 -8.31
N ALA A 267 -7.12 -29.25 -8.61
CA ALA A 267 -7.26 -30.34 -7.64
C ALA A 267 -6.30 -30.16 -6.46
N LEU A 268 -5.01 -29.86 -6.73
CA LEU A 268 -4.00 -29.61 -5.71
C LEU A 268 -4.36 -28.40 -4.82
N ALA A 269 -4.96 -27.36 -5.40
CA ALA A 269 -5.38 -26.16 -4.67
C ALA A 269 -6.72 -26.30 -3.91
N ASN A 270 -7.38 -27.47 -3.96
CA ASN A 270 -8.75 -27.68 -3.46
C ASN A 270 -9.78 -26.72 -4.09
N GLY A 271 -9.65 -26.48 -5.39
CA GLY A 271 -10.54 -25.65 -6.19
C GLY A 271 -9.98 -24.29 -6.55
N LYS A 272 -10.63 -23.63 -7.53
CA LYS A 272 -10.29 -22.27 -7.93
C LYS A 272 -10.76 -21.26 -6.89
N LYS A 273 -10.08 -20.13 -6.78
CA LYS A 273 -10.40 -19.11 -5.77
C LYS A 273 -10.39 -17.69 -6.30
N ILE A 274 -11.46 -16.96 -6.04
CA ILE A 274 -11.52 -15.52 -6.31
C ILE A 274 -11.59 -14.79 -4.97
N LYS A 275 -10.56 -13.99 -4.67
CA LYS A 275 -10.59 -13.06 -3.53
C LYS A 275 -11.19 -11.74 -4.02
N ARG A 276 -12.48 -11.58 -3.79
CA ARG A 276 -13.15 -10.30 -3.97
C ARG A 276 -12.54 -9.26 -3.00
N PRO A 277 -12.45 -7.98 -3.40
CA PRO A 277 -12.25 -6.91 -2.44
C PRO A 277 -13.18 -7.14 -1.26
N ALA A 278 -12.65 -7.00 -0.04
CA ALA A 278 -13.54 -6.99 1.11
C ALA A 278 -14.43 -5.75 0.95
N GLU A 279 -15.65 -5.92 0.44
CA GLU A 279 -16.74 -5.05 0.84
C GLU A 279 -16.80 -5.20 2.35
N SER A 280 -16.14 -4.29 3.06
CA SER A 280 -16.24 -4.24 4.50
C SER A 280 -17.74 -4.20 4.77
N LYS A 281 -18.29 -5.19 5.48
CA LYS A 281 -19.70 -5.15 5.86
C LYS A 281 -19.92 -3.77 6.46
N LEU A 282 -20.72 -2.96 5.78
CA LEU A 282 -20.99 -1.61 6.23
C LEU A 282 -21.68 -1.74 7.59
N GLN A 283 -21.07 -1.15 8.61
CA GLN A 283 -21.56 -1.25 9.99
C GLN A 283 -21.86 0.16 10.48
N PRO A 284 -23.08 0.42 10.98
CA PRO A 284 -23.33 1.66 11.70
C PRO A 284 -22.51 1.69 12.99
N LEU A 285 -22.32 2.89 13.52
CA LEU A 285 -21.89 3.06 14.91
C LEU A 285 -23.01 2.58 15.84
N ASP A 286 -22.64 2.15 17.04
CA ASP A 286 -23.58 1.79 18.11
C ASP A 286 -24.16 3.04 18.79
N CYS A 287 -24.80 3.88 17.98
CA CYS A 287 -25.52 5.07 18.41
C CYS A 287 -26.56 5.46 17.36
N SER A 288 -27.57 6.22 17.81
CA SER A 288 -28.60 6.72 16.90
C SER A 288 -28.08 7.91 16.07
N MET A 289 -28.62 8.08 14.87
CA MET A 289 -28.40 9.30 14.08
C MET A 289 -29.09 10.49 14.75
N LEU A 290 -28.46 11.66 14.65
CA LEU A 290 -29.05 12.92 15.15
C LEU A 290 -30.39 13.17 14.45
N PRO A 291 -31.50 13.39 15.20
CA PRO A 291 -32.78 13.73 14.58
C PRO A 291 -32.67 15.00 13.72
N ARG A 292 -33.42 15.07 12.62
CA ARG A 292 -33.29 16.15 11.62
C ARG A 292 -33.72 17.53 12.14
N ASP A 293 -34.48 17.57 13.21
CA ASP A 293 -34.99 18.75 13.91
C ASP A 293 -34.45 18.87 15.33
N TYR A 294 -33.39 18.14 15.66
CA TYR A 294 -32.76 18.23 16.97
C TYR A 294 -32.26 19.66 17.23
N VAL A 295 -32.57 20.19 18.41
CA VAL A 295 -32.12 21.54 18.81
C VAL A 295 -30.80 21.42 19.53
N ILE A 296 -29.73 21.87 18.87
CA ILE A 296 -28.38 21.89 19.42
C ILE A 296 -28.22 23.15 20.26
N ARG A 297 -27.76 22.98 21.51
CA ARG A 297 -27.58 24.04 22.49
C ARG A 297 -26.08 24.29 22.75
N GLU A 298 -25.77 25.39 23.43
CA GLU A 298 -24.38 25.73 23.80
C GLU A 298 -23.78 24.74 24.82
N ASP A 299 -24.62 24.04 25.58
CA ASP A 299 -24.30 23.00 26.55
C ASP A 299 -24.44 21.58 25.98
N SER A 300 -24.85 21.42 24.72
CA SER A 300 -24.81 20.12 24.04
C SER A 300 -23.38 19.57 24.06
N LYS A 301 -23.23 18.29 24.37
CA LYS A 301 -21.93 17.61 24.44
C LYS A 301 -21.48 17.25 23.02
N VAL A 302 -20.36 17.81 22.58
CA VAL A 302 -19.73 17.48 21.30
C VAL A 302 -18.51 16.58 21.52
N GLN A 303 -18.33 15.58 20.65
CA GLN A 303 -17.15 14.71 20.66
C GLN A 303 -16.73 14.33 19.23
N VAL A 304 -15.43 14.30 18.96
CA VAL A 304 -14.87 13.67 17.76
C VAL A 304 -14.18 12.36 18.12
N ILE A 305 -14.67 11.25 17.57
CA ILE A 305 -14.15 9.91 17.88
C ILE A 305 -13.49 9.24 16.66
N PRO A 306 -12.44 8.42 16.84
CA PRO A 306 -11.92 7.56 15.79
C PRO A 306 -12.95 6.47 15.42
N ILE A 307 -13.08 6.21 14.12
CA ILE A 307 -13.98 5.17 13.59
C ILE A 307 -13.25 4.33 12.53
N LYS A 308 -13.75 3.13 12.26
CA LYS A 308 -13.26 2.26 11.19
C LYS A 308 -13.67 2.80 9.82
N SER A 309 -12.90 2.47 8.79
CA SER A 309 -13.23 2.83 7.40
C SER A 309 -14.60 2.30 6.97
N ALA A 310 -14.99 1.11 7.46
CA ALA A 310 -16.31 0.51 7.19
C ALA A 310 -17.48 1.32 7.77
N GLU A 311 -17.30 1.89 8.96
CA GLU A 311 -18.31 2.71 9.64
C GLU A 311 -18.46 4.07 8.95
N ALA A 312 -17.32 4.69 8.59
CA ALA A 312 -17.33 5.88 7.76
C ALA A 312 -18.06 5.62 6.42
N GLN A 313 -17.75 4.51 5.75
CA GLN A 313 -18.35 4.17 4.47
C GLN A 313 -19.87 3.95 4.57
N TYR A 314 -20.35 3.30 5.64
CA TYR A 314 -21.79 3.14 5.91
C TYR A 314 -22.53 4.48 5.86
N TYR A 315 -22.04 5.49 6.59
CA TYR A 315 -22.68 6.80 6.65
C TYR A 315 -22.50 7.62 5.37
N ARG A 316 -21.41 7.41 4.64
CA ARG A 316 -21.21 8.06 3.33
C ARG A 316 -22.25 7.59 2.35
N GLU A 317 -22.47 6.28 2.23
CA GLU A 317 -23.51 5.74 1.35
C GLU A 317 -24.92 6.13 1.79
N LEU A 318 -25.15 6.21 3.12
CA LEU A 318 -26.44 6.62 3.66
C LEU A 318 -26.78 8.09 3.38
N TRP A 319 -25.78 8.98 3.39
CA TRP A 319 -26.00 10.44 3.30
C TRP A 319 -25.63 11.04 1.93
N THR A 320 -25.02 10.30 1.01
CA THR A 320 -24.78 10.75 -0.37
C THR A 320 -25.07 9.68 -1.41
N HIS A 321 -25.72 10.09 -2.50
CA HIS A 321 -26.06 9.24 -3.64
C HIS A 321 -25.10 9.37 -4.83
N ASN A 322 -24.16 10.33 -4.81
CA ASN A 322 -23.25 10.64 -5.93
C ASN A 322 -21.79 10.60 -5.48
N PHE A 323 -21.38 9.51 -4.85
CA PHE A 323 -20.06 9.41 -4.25
C PHE A 323 -19.00 8.87 -5.23
N VAL A 324 -17.84 9.54 -5.28
CA VAL A 324 -16.62 9.05 -5.93
C VAL A 324 -15.68 8.61 -4.82
N GLY A 325 -15.29 7.32 -4.82
CA GLY A 325 -14.46 6.65 -3.83
C GLY A 325 -13.17 7.37 -3.43
N SER A 326 -13.22 8.32 -2.49
CA SER A 326 -12.05 8.79 -1.75
C SER A 326 -11.87 8.02 -0.45
N SER A 327 -10.64 7.61 -0.15
CA SER A 327 -10.25 7.02 1.15
C SER A 327 -9.42 8.02 1.94
N ALA A 328 -9.51 7.95 3.27
CA ALA A 328 -8.68 8.72 4.17
C ALA A 328 -7.88 7.80 5.10
N THR A 329 -6.74 8.29 5.57
CA THR A 329 -5.87 7.60 6.53
C THR A 329 -6.55 7.50 7.89
N PHE A 330 -7.20 8.60 8.31
CA PHE A 330 -7.91 8.68 9.57
C PHE A 330 -9.37 9.01 9.32
N ASN A 331 -10.27 8.18 9.86
CA ASN A 331 -11.71 8.38 9.80
C ASN A 331 -12.22 8.80 11.17
N ARG A 332 -13.14 9.77 11.20
CA ARG A 332 -13.72 10.34 12.41
C ARG A 332 -15.24 10.42 12.32
N ALA A 333 -15.91 10.27 13.46
CA ALA A 333 -17.31 10.62 13.64
C ALA A 333 -17.45 11.81 14.59
N LEU A 334 -18.39 12.69 14.26
CA LEU A 334 -18.89 13.75 15.11
C LEU A 334 -20.12 13.24 15.87
N LEU A 335 -20.04 13.21 17.20
CA LEU A 335 -21.17 12.96 18.08
C LEU A 335 -21.65 14.26 18.73
N ILE A 336 -22.97 14.44 18.80
CA ILE A 336 -23.63 15.52 19.54
C ILE A 336 -24.67 14.88 20.45
N ASP A 337 -24.54 15.06 21.76
CA ASP A 337 -25.41 14.46 22.79
C ASP A 337 -25.56 12.94 22.65
N GLY A 338 -24.48 12.27 22.21
CA GLY A 338 -24.45 10.82 21.97
C GLY A 338 -25.00 10.38 20.61
N TYR A 339 -25.54 11.29 19.80
CA TYR A 339 -26.01 10.99 18.45
C TYR A 339 -24.92 11.23 17.41
N VAL A 340 -24.82 10.38 16.40
CA VAL A 340 -23.95 10.65 15.26
C VAL A 340 -24.55 11.75 14.37
N ALA A 341 -23.79 12.83 14.19
CA ALA A 341 -24.18 14.00 13.41
C ALA A 341 -23.43 14.11 12.07
N GLY A 342 -22.22 13.52 11.98
CA GLY A 342 -21.43 13.47 10.76
C GLY A 342 -20.22 12.56 10.84
N VAL A 343 -19.62 12.26 9.69
CA VAL A 343 -18.35 11.55 9.55
C VAL A 343 -17.44 12.32 8.61
N PHE A 344 -16.15 12.29 8.86
CA PHE A 344 -15.16 12.92 8.00
C PHE A 344 -13.85 12.15 7.97
N GLY A 345 -13.15 12.24 6.84
CA GLY A 345 -11.88 11.58 6.61
C GLY A 345 -10.77 12.60 6.40
N ILE A 346 -9.64 12.39 7.06
CA ILE A 346 -8.48 13.28 7.06
C ILE A 346 -7.18 12.48 6.89
N SER A 347 -6.22 13.04 6.13
CA SER A 347 -4.88 12.47 5.92
C SER A 347 -3.83 13.57 5.95
N LYS A 348 -2.60 13.23 6.34
CA LYS A 348 -1.42 14.05 6.07
C LYS A 348 -0.95 13.78 4.64
N MET A 349 -1.03 14.79 3.75
CA MET A 349 -0.66 14.66 2.34
C MET A 349 0.52 15.52 1.93
N ALA A 350 0.72 16.65 2.60
CA ALA A 350 1.82 17.56 2.34
C ALA A 350 2.60 17.80 3.65
N ALA A 351 3.80 18.34 3.52
CA ALA A 351 4.64 18.63 4.68
C ALA A 351 3.99 19.66 5.62
N ASP A 352 3.27 20.64 5.06
CA ASP A 352 2.74 21.80 5.79
C ASP A 352 1.24 21.71 6.10
N SER A 353 0.56 20.63 5.66
CA SER A 353 -0.90 20.56 5.74
C SER A 353 -1.50 19.16 5.82
N VAL A 354 -2.60 19.10 6.57
CA VAL A 354 -3.56 17.98 6.55
C VAL A 354 -4.65 18.22 5.50
N PHE A 355 -5.16 17.14 4.93
CA PHE A 355 -6.17 17.16 3.88
C PHE A 355 -7.44 16.44 4.32
N VAL A 356 -8.57 17.16 4.36
CA VAL A 356 -9.91 16.59 4.60
C VAL A 356 -10.49 16.12 3.27
N TRP A 357 -10.55 14.81 3.11
CA TRP A 357 -10.99 14.11 1.90
C TRP A 357 -12.49 14.13 1.70
N TYR A 358 -13.24 14.05 2.80
CA TYR A 358 -14.69 14.06 2.77
C TYR A 358 -15.25 14.50 4.11
N VAL A 359 -16.42 15.11 4.05
CA VAL A 359 -17.31 15.37 5.18
C VAL A 359 -18.70 14.95 4.75
N MET A 360 -19.31 14.01 5.47
CA MET A 360 -20.70 13.59 5.28
C MET A 360 -21.45 13.81 6.58
N LYS A 361 -22.71 14.22 6.51
CA LYS A 361 -23.47 14.62 7.69
C LYS A 361 -24.93 14.24 7.56
N VAL A 362 -25.61 14.15 8.70
CA VAL A 362 -27.07 13.99 8.73
C VAL A 362 -27.74 15.20 8.04
N PRO A 363 -28.72 14.99 7.16
CA PRO A 363 -29.54 16.09 6.65
C PRO A 363 -30.35 16.75 7.77
N HIS A 364 -29.93 17.93 8.23
CA HIS A 364 -30.60 18.69 9.28
C HIS A 364 -31.45 19.84 8.70
N LYS A 365 -32.62 20.12 9.31
CA LYS A 365 -33.56 21.16 8.84
C LYS A 365 -33.01 22.58 9.08
N THR A 366 -32.36 22.77 10.23
CA THR A 366 -31.93 24.09 10.72
C THR A 366 -30.43 24.37 10.51
N TYR A 367 -29.56 23.46 10.93
CA TYR A 367 -28.12 23.71 11.04
C TYR A 367 -27.28 23.16 9.88
N ARG A 368 -26.18 23.85 9.56
CA ARG A 368 -25.17 23.38 8.58
C ARG A 368 -24.09 22.57 9.29
N LEU A 369 -24.38 21.29 9.56
CA LEU A 369 -23.50 20.42 10.36
C LEU A 369 -22.12 20.15 9.74
N GLY A 370 -21.98 20.11 8.41
CA GLY A 370 -20.66 19.87 7.81
C GLY A 370 -19.68 21.02 8.08
N ARG A 371 -20.19 22.24 8.28
CA ARG A 371 -19.39 23.38 8.74
C ARG A 371 -18.80 23.15 10.13
N LEU A 372 -19.54 22.51 11.04
CA LEU A 372 -19.02 22.12 12.35
C LEU A 372 -17.90 21.09 12.21
N CYS A 373 -18.06 20.07 11.36
CA CYS A 373 -17.00 19.10 11.08
C CYS A 373 -15.72 19.78 10.58
N TYR A 374 -15.83 20.73 9.63
CA TYR A 374 -14.68 21.48 9.15
C TYR A 374 -14.04 22.34 10.24
N MET A 375 -14.83 23.01 11.09
CA MET A 375 -14.29 23.81 12.19
C MET A 375 -13.61 22.94 13.25
N LEU A 376 -14.11 21.75 13.55
CA LEU A 376 -13.45 20.79 14.45
C LEU A 376 -12.14 20.27 13.84
N ALA A 377 -12.12 20.02 12.53
CA ALA A 377 -10.91 19.64 11.81
C ALA A 377 -9.86 20.77 11.70
N GLN A 378 -10.20 22.01 12.07
CA GLN A 378 -9.25 23.13 12.18
C GLN A 378 -8.58 23.18 13.55
N ASN A 379 -9.12 22.55 14.58
CA ASN A 379 -8.56 22.64 15.92
C ASN A 379 -7.18 21.99 15.95
N ARG A 380 -6.18 22.72 16.45
CA ARG A 380 -4.81 22.23 16.55
C ARG A 380 -4.73 20.96 17.38
N ASP A 381 -5.34 20.98 18.57
CA ASP A 381 -5.37 19.84 19.49
C ASP A 381 -5.92 18.57 18.82
N PHE A 382 -6.93 18.70 17.96
CA PHE A 382 -7.47 17.57 17.21
C PHE A 382 -6.47 17.07 16.16
N VAL A 383 -5.89 17.99 15.38
CA VAL A 383 -4.92 17.64 14.32
C VAL A 383 -3.69 16.99 14.90
N ASP A 384 -3.18 17.46 16.04
CA ASP A 384 -2.01 16.90 16.70
C ASP A 384 -2.22 15.44 17.13
N THR A 385 -3.45 15.01 17.41
CA THR A 385 -3.78 13.58 17.65
C THR A 385 -3.54 12.68 16.44
N LEU A 386 -3.39 13.25 15.24
CA LEU A 386 -3.21 12.55 13.98
C LEU A 386 -1.74 12.48 13.55
N LEU A 387 -0.89 13.31 14.16
CA LEU A 387 0.45 13.63 13.67
C LEU A 387 1.51 13.17 14.66
N ASP A 388 2.67 12.79 14.15
CA ASP A 388 3.86 12.62 15.00
C ASP A 388 4.49 13.97 15.39
N ASN A 389 5.40 13.96 16.36
CA ASN A 389 6.04 15.17 16.88
C ASN A 389 6.70 16.04 15.79
N ILE A 390 7.28 15.45 14.75
CA ILE A 390 7.95 16.19 13.67
C ILE A 390 6.90 16.83 12.76
N GLU A 391 5.82 16.11 12.50
CA GLU A 391 4.70 16.60 11.70
C GLU A 391 3.96 17.73 12.38
N GLN A 392 3.79 17.68 13.70
CA GLN A 392 3.20 18.77 14.48
C GLN A 392 3.96 20.09 14.26
N GLU A 393 5.30 20.08 14.25
CA GLU A 393 6.08 21.30 14.01
C GLU A 393 5.87 21.90 12.60
N LYS A 394 5.58 21.06 11.60
CA LYS A 394 5.50 21.48 10.19
C LYS A 394 4.09 21.85 9.74
N VAL A 395 3.08 21.15 10.26
CA VAL A 395 1.70 21.34 9.84
C VAL A 395 1.13 22.60 10.45
N THR A 396 0.76 23.55 9.59
CA THR A 396 0.23 24.87 10.01
C THR A 396 -1.18 25.13 9.49
N LYS A 397 -1.66 24.32 8.54
CA LYS A 397 -2.96 24.53 7.91
C LYS A 397 -3.65 23.23 7.52
N MET A 398 -4.93 23.35 7.23
CA MET A 398 -5.73 22.29 6.64
C MET A 398 -6.18 22.64 5.22
N ARG A 399 -6.42 21.63 4.40
CA ARG A 399 -6.90 21.75 3.02
C ARG A 399 -8.06 20.81 2.75
N THR A 400 -8.90 21.15 1.77
CA THR A 400 -9.94 20.26 1.25
C THR A 400 -10.24 20.60 -0.20
N ALA A 401 -10.67 19.62 -0.98
CA ALA A 401 -11.15 19.82 -2.34
C ALA A 401 -12.62 19.40 -2.43
N MET A 402 -13.42 20.22 -3.12
CA MET A 402 -14.86 20.01 -3.26
C MET A 402 -15.25 20.08 -4.73
N LEU A 403 -16.08 19.13 -5.15
CA LEU A 403 -16.74 19.17 -6.45
C LEU A 403 -18.12 19.82 -6.31
N THR A 404 -18.41 20.82 -7.14
CA THR A 404 -19.68 21.55 -7.09
C THR A 404 -19.98 22.22 -8.43
N ARG A 405 -21.27 22.32 -8.79
CA ARG A 405 -21.72 23.06 -9.98
C ARG A 405 -21.59 24.59 -9.83
N TYR A 406 -21.30 25.07 -8.62
CA TYR A 406 -21.24 26.49 -8.29
C TYR A 406 -19.79 26.95 -8.13
N PRO A 407 -19.45 28.21 -8.44
CA PRO A 407 -18.09 28.73 -8.34
C PRO A 407 -17.58 28.88 -6.88
N GLU A 408 -18.44 28.67 -5.89
CA GLU A 408 -18.11 28.68 -4.47
C GLU A 408 -18.99 27.65 -3.73
N ASN A 409 -18.43 26.95 -2.74
CA ASN A 409 -19.17 26.08 -1.83
C ASN A 409 -19.60 26.85 -0.56
N LYS A 410 -20.92 26.87 -0.30
CA LYS A 410 -21.52 27.58 0.84
C LYS A 410 -21.19 26.97 2.21
N GLU A 411 -20.75 25.72 2.25
CA GLU A 411 -20.50 24.99 3.51
C GLU A 411 -19.27 25.55 4.24
N VAL A 412 -18.19 25.81 3.51
CA VAL A 412 -16.92 26.33 4.05
C VAL A 412 -16.71 27.83 3.88
N ARG A 413 -17.63 28.52 3.21
CA ARG A 413 -17.57 29.97 3.04
C ARG A 413 -17.43 30.70 4.38
N GLY A 414 -16.39 31.52 4.52
CA GLY A 414 -16.13 32.29 5.74
C GLY A 414 -15.57 31.48 6.92
N ILE A 415 -15.23 30.20 6.73
CA ILE A 415 -14.32 29.45 7.63
C ILE A 415 -13.05 28.96 6.91
N MET A 416 -13.05 28.94 5.58
CA MET A 416 -11.88 28.60 4.78
C MET A 416 -11.75 29.56 3.59
N LYS A 417 -10.52 29.78 3.12
CA LYS A 417 -10.18 30.60 1.97
C LYS A 417 -10.13 29.74 0.71
N LEU A 418 -10.79 30.20 -0.36
CA LEU A 418 -10.66 29.56 -1.68
C LEU A 418 -9.29 29.90 -2.27
N VAL A 419 -8.50 28.89 -2.61
CA VAL A 419 -7.13 29.07 -3.14
C VAL A 419 -6.92 28.49 -4.52
N ASN A 420 -7.80 27.60 -4.98
CA ASN A 420 -7.79 27.15 -6.36
C ASN A 420 -9.21 26.88 -6.86
N ARG A 421 -9.47 27.18 -8.13
CA ARG A 421 -10.71 26.88 -8.84
C ARG A 421 -10.36 26.32 -10.21
N VAL A 422 -10.77 25.09 -10.48
CA VAL A 422 -10.57 24.41 -11.76
C VAL A 422 -11.94 24.00 -12.30
N GLU A 423 -12.19 24.20 -13.60
CA GLU A 423 -13.39 23.67 -14.24
C GLU A 423 -13.31 22.15 -14.37
N ASP A 424 -14.37 21.46 -13.94
CA ASP A 424 -14.50 20.02 -14.03
C ASP A 424 -15.58 19.69 -15.08
N LYS A 425 -15.21 18.95 -16.12
CA LYS A 425 -16.08 18.63 -17.27
C LYS A 425 -17.39 17.96 -16.88
N LYS A 426 -17.44 17.26 -15.74
CA LYS A 426 -18.61 16.48 -15.30
C LYS A 426 -19.39 17.17 -14.18
N ASN A 427 -18.70 17.84 -13.26
CA ASN A 427 -19.26 18.32 -12.00
C ASN A 427 -19.31 19.85 -11.88
N GLY A 428 -18.83 20.60 -12.87
CA GLY A 428 -18.80 22.07 -12.90
C GLY A 428 -17.45 22.61 -12.45
N TYR A 429 -17.19 22.60 -11.14
CA TYR A 429 -15.93 23.10 -10.56
C TYR A 429 -15.34 22.13 -9.54
N LYS A 430 -14.02 22.03 -9.55
CA LYS A 430 -13.18 21.51 -8.46
C LYS A 430 -12.56 22.70 -7.72
N LEU A 431 -13.00 22.91 -6.49
CA LEU A 431 -12.60 24.03 -5.63
C LEU A 431 -11.67 23.53 -4.53
N THR A 432 -10.50 24.13 -4.38
CA THR A 432 -9.58 23.86 -3.26
C THR A 432 -9.65 24.99 -2.24
N TYR A 433 -9.91 24.63 -0.99
CA TYR A 433 -9.96 25.54 0.13
C TYR A 433 -8.85 25.24 1.13
N GLU A 434 -8.36 26.27 1.80
CA GLU A 434 -7.42 26.14 2.92
C GLU A 434 -7.80 27.05 4.10
N ALA A 435 -7.39 26.64 5.30
CA ALA A 435 -7.52 27.43 6.52
C ALA A 435 -6.35 27.11 7.46
N GLU A 436 -5.87 28.11 8.19
CA GLU A 436 -4.91 27.91 9.27
C GLU A 436 -5.51 27.06 10.39
N LEU A 437 -4.65 26.35 11.13
CA LEU A 437 -5.09 25.66 12.34
C LEU A 437 -5.38 26.65 13.46
N VAL A 438 -6.35 26.32 14.29
CA VAL A 438 -6.79 27.14 15.42
C VAL A 438 -6.21 26.59 16.70
N GLU A 439 -5.34 27.38 17.32
CA GLU A 439 -4.68 27.08 18.58
C GLU A 439 -5.63 27.23 19.77
N GLY A 440 -5.52 26.32 20.75
CA GLY A 440 -6.17 26.42 22.07
C GLY A 440 -7.70 26.38 22.09
N ARG A 441 -8.36 25.98 20.99
CA ARG A 441 -9.82 25.85 20.92
C ARG A 441 -10.25 24.41 21.15
N THR A 442 -11.00 24.17 22.22
CA THR A 442 -11.59 22.86 22.52
C THR A 442 -12.77 22.54 21.60
N GLU A 443 -13.18 21.26 21.56
CA GLU A 443 -14.38 20.86 20.80
C GLU A 443 -15.63 21.63 21.24
N GLN A 444 -15.83 21.81 22.56
CA GLN A 444 -16.98 22.55 23.09
C GLN A 444 -16.97 24.02 22.69
N GLN A 445 -15.80 24.68 22.74
CA GLN A 445 -15.67 26.05 22.28
C GLN A 445 -15.93 26.17 20.77
N THR A 446 -15.52 25.16 19.98
CA THR A 446 -15.83 25.09 18.55
C THR A 446 -17.33 24.97 18.30
N LEU A 447 -18.06 24.18 19.10
CA LEU A 447 -19.52 24.10 19.02
C LEU A 447 -20.18 25.47 19.30
N GLN A 448 -19.77 26.14 20.37
CA GLN A 448 -20.32 27.44 20.76
C GLN A 448 -20.09 28.50 19.68
N GLU A 449 -18.86 28.59 19.16
CA GLU A 449 -18.53 29.53 18.09
C GLU A 449 -19.27 29.20 16.78
N TRP A 450 -19.41 27.91 16.46
CA TRP A 450 -20.19 27.48 15.31
C TRP A 450 -21.67 27.87 15.48
N LEU A 451 -22.26 27.61 16.65
CA LEU A 451 -23.67 27.90 16.92
C LEU A 451 -23.94 29.42 16.87
N ARG A 452 -23.03 30.24 17.40
CA ARG A 452 -23.07 31.71 17.26
C ARG A 452 -23.13 32.13 15.79
N ARG A 453 -22.24 31.58 14.94
CA ARG A 453 -22.20 31.87 13.50
C ARG A 453 -23.45 31.38 12.76
N GLU A 454 -24.01 30.23 13.14
CA GLU A 454 -25.25 29.72 12.57
C GLU A 454 -26.43 30.64 12.91
N ASN A 455 -26.53 31.07 14.17
CA ASN A 455 -27.57 32.00 14.63
C ASN A 455 -27.50 33.34 13.91
N GLU A 456 -26.31 33.92 13.74
CA GLU A 456 -26.10 35.16 12.97
C GLU A 456 -26.51 34.99 11.51
N TRP A 457 -26.10 33.88 10.88
CA TRP A 457 -26.46 33.59 9.50
C TRP A 457 -27.97 33.44 9.31
N GLN A 458 -28.67 32.75 10.22
CA GLN A 458 -30.12 32.60 10.18
C GLN A 458 -30.83 33.96 10.34
N LYS A 459 -30.39 34.79 11.31
CA LYS A 459 -30.92 36.15 11.49
C LYS A 459 -30.76 37.00 10.22
N ASN A 460 -29.58 36.95 9.59
CA ASN A 460 -29.32 37.69 8.36
C ASN A 460 -30.14 37.18 7.18
N ARG A 461 -30.33 35.87 7.08
CA ARG A 461 -31.17 35.25 6.03
C ARG A 461 -32.64 35.59 6.20
N ALA A 462 -33.16 35.61 7.42
CA ALA A 462 -34.53 36.03 7.71
C ALA A 462 -34.77 37.50 7.30
N LYS A 463 -33.84 38.40 7.64
CA LYS A 463 -33.89 39.82 7.22
C LYS A 463 -33.84 40.00 5.70
N ALA A 464 -33.04 39.20 4.99
CA ALA A 464 -32.99 39.25 3.52
C ALA A 464 -34.29 38.70 2.89
N SER A 465 -34.91 37.69 3.51
CA SER A 465 -36.17 37.13 3.05
C SER A 465 -37.37 38.05 3.33
N SER A 466 -37.34 38.87 4.39
CA SER A 466 -38.38 39.86 4.65
C SER A 466 -38.26 41.04 3.68
N LYS A 467 -37.05 41.58 3.48
CA LYS A 467 -36.80 42.68 2.52
C LYS A 467 -37.16 42.35 1.07
N SER A 468 -37.08 41.08 0.66
CA SER A 468 -37.49 40.64 -0.69
C SER A 468 -39.00 40.40 -0.82
N LYS A 469 -39.73 40.25 0.29
CA LYS A 469 -41.20 40.22 0.29
C LYS A 469 -41.80 41.62 0.28
N ASP A 470 -41.14 42.60 0.90
CA ASP A 470 -41.57 44.01 0.91
C ASP A 470 -41.21 44.77 -0.38
N ALA A 471 -40.42 44.15 -1.27
CA ALA A 471 -39.99 44.69 -2.57
C ALA A 471 -40.72 44.06 -3.78
N LYS A 472 -41.78 43.30 -3.53
CA LYS A 472 -42.76 42.84 -4.52
C LYS A 472 -44.12 43.44 -4.18
#